data_AF-A0A256H616-F1
#
_entry.id   AF-A0A256H616-F1
#
_cell.length_a   1.000
_cell.length_b   1.000
_cell.length_c   1.000
_cell.angle_alpha   90.00
_cell.angle_beta   90.00
_cell.angle_gamma   90.00
#
_symmetry.space_group_name_H-M   'P 1'
#
loop_
_entity.id
_entity.type
_entity.pdbx_description
1 polymer ?
#
loop_
_entity_poly.entity_id
_entity_poly.type
_entity_poly.pdbx_seq_one_letter_code
_entity_poly.pdbx_strand_id
1 'polypeptide(L)' 'DAGAVVDAVTDEFGGGGGGGPTFAQGGGLDADADAVVAWLRDR' A
#
# COMPACT_ATOMS: atom_id res chain seq x y z
N ASP A 1 4.86 1.33 -10.34
CA ASP A 1 4.13 0.12 -10.77
C ASP A 1 3.40 -0.48 -9.58
N ALA A 2 2.73 -1.64 -9.69
CA ALA A 2 1.96 -2.19 -8.57
C ALA A 2 2.81 -2.43 -7.31
N GLY A 3 4.06 -2.86 -7.45
CA GLY A 3 5.00 -3.02 -6.32
C GLY A 3 5.28 -1.69 -5.64
N ALA A 4 5.61 -0.65 -6.42
CA ALA A 4 5.86 0.69 -5.87
C ALA A 4 4.64 1.28 -5.12
N VAL A 5 3.41 0.93 -5.51
CA VAL A 5 2.21 1.34 -4.78
C VAL A 5 2.13 0.62 -3.43
N VAL A 6 2.39 -0.69 -3.40
CA VAL A 6 2.41 -1.47 -2.15
C VAL A 6 3.50 -0.97 -1.21
N ASP A 7 4.72 -0.77 -1.72
CA ASP A 7 5.85 -0.26 -0.93
C ASP A 7 5.48 1.07 -0.26
N ALA A 8 4.92 2.02 -1.04
CA ALA A 8 4.54 3.31 -0.52
C ALA A 8 3.42 3.24 0.55
N VAL A 9 2.46 2.32 0.40
CA VAL A 9 1.40 2.12 1.40
C VAL A 9 1.96 1.50 2.67
N THR A 10 2.85 0.51 2.56
CA THR A 10 3.45 -0.13 3.74
C THR A 10 4.51 0.73 4.43
N ASP A 11 5.15 1.65 3.72
CA ASP A 11 6.04 2.65 4.30
C ASP A 11 5.26 3.68 5.14
N GLU A 12 4.07 4.09 4.69
CA GLU A 12 3.20 5.03 5.39
C GLU A 12 2.50 4.39 6.60
N PHE A 13 1.81 3.28 6.37
CA PHE A 13 0.90 2.68 7.36
C PHE A 13 1.50 1.47 8.09
N GLY A 14 2.77 1.18 7.86
CA GLY A 14 3.44 -0.02 8.37
C GLY A 14 2.97 -1.31 7.68
N GLY A 15 3.35 -2.46 8.24
CA GLY A 15 3.09 -3.77 7.66
C GLY A 15 4.18 -4.20 6.67
N GLY A 16 3.79 -4.97 5.66
CA GLY A 16 4.72 -5.44 4.64
C GLY A 16 4.04 -6.05 3.43
N GLY A 17 4.80 -6.24 2.36
CA GLY A 17 4.28 -6.74 1.11
C GLY A 17 5.38 -7.09 0.11
N GLY A 18 4.94 -7.47 -1.08
CA GLY A 18 5.84 -7.73 -2.20
C GLY A 18 5.08 -7.98 -3.50
N GLY A 19 5.80 -7.82 -4.60
CA GLY A 19 5.27 -8.06 -5.93
C GLY A 19 6.12 -7.45 -7.02
N GLY A 20 5.58 -7.47 -8.22
CA GLY A 20 6.21 -6.91 -9.41
C GLY A 20 5.29 -5.90 -10.11
N PRO A 21 5.68 -5.48 -11.32
CA PRO A 21 5.07 -4.30 -11.93
C PRO A 21 3.58 -4.42 -12.25
N THR A 22 3.09 -5.63 -12.51
CA THR A 22 1.69 -5.89 -12.89
C THR A 22 0.83 -6.40 -11.74
N PHE A 23 1.45 -6.88 -10.65
CA PHE A 23 0.75 -7.45 -9.51
C PHE A 23 1.62 -7.37 -8.26
N ALA A 24 1.04 -6.86 -7.17
CA ALA A 24 1.66 -6.84 -5.86
C ALA A 24 0.60 -6.93 -4.76
N GLN A 25 1.02 -7.40 -3.59
CA GLN A 25 0.14 -7.52 -2.43
C GLN A 25 0.88 -7.07 -1.17
N GLY A 26 0.19 -6.26 -0.36
CA GLY A 26 0.61 -5.88 0.99
C GLY A 26 -0.44 -6.28 2.03
N GLY A 27 -0.08 -6.19 3.31
CA GLY A 27 -0.97 -6.47 4.43
C GLY A 27 -0.36 -6.15 5.79
N GLY A 28 -1.18 -6.26 6.83
CA GLY A 28 -0.77 -5.92 8.21
C GLY A 28 -0.62 -4.42 8.44
N LEU A 29 -1.37 -3.60 7.70
CA LEU A 29 -1.36 -2.15 7.83
C LEU A 29 -2.00 -1.73 9.16
N ASP A 30 -1.40 -0.75 9.84
CA ASP A 30 -1.97 -0.09 11.02
C ASP A 30 -2.84 1.10 10.59
N ALA A 31 -3.86 0.81 9.77
CA ALA A 31 -4.80 1.80 9.25
C ALA A 31 -6.11 1.14 8.83
N ASP A 32 -7.21 1.89 8.98
CA ASP A 32 -8.49 1.52 8.41
C ASP A 32 -8.47 1.61 6.89
N ALA A 33 -9.27 0.76 6.22
CA ALA A 33 -9.32 0.73 4.76
C ALA A 33 -9.68 2.09 4.13
N ASP A 34 -10.57 2.86 4.77
CA ASP A 34 -10.97 4.18 4.28
C ASP A 34 -9.82 5.21 4.32
N ALA A 35 -8.94 5.12 5.33
CA ALA A 35 -7.75 5.97 5.44
C ALA A 35 -6.76 5.67 4.30
N VAL A 36 -6.54 4.38 4.01
CA VAL A 36 -5.68 3.94 2.90
C VAL A 36 -6.23 4.43 1.55
N VAL A 37 -7.54 4.33 1.33
CA VAL A 37 -8.19 4.80 0.10
C VAL A 37 -8.09 6.32 -0.05
N ALA A 38 -8.31 7.09 1.02
CA ALA A 38 -8.18 8.54 0.98
C ALA A 38 -6.75 8.96 0.62
N TRP A 39 -5.75 8.38 1.30
CA TRP A 39 -4.34 8.66 1.05
C TRP A 39 -3.90 8.33 -0.38
N LEU A 40 -4.37 7.20 -0.95
CA LEU A 40 -4.07 6.84 -2.34
C LEU A 40 -4.70 7.79 -3.36
N ARG A 41 -5.83 8.42 -3.04
CA ARG A 41 -6.55 9.33 -3.96
C ARG A 41 -5.98 10.74 -3.98
N ASP A 42 -5.35 11.18 -2.90
CA ASP A 42 -4.79 12.53 -2.77
C ASP A 42 -3.36 12.65 -3.33
N ARG A 43 -2.87 11.61 -4.00
CA ARG A 43 -1.48 11.46 -4.46
C ARG A 43 -1.28 11.77 -5.95
#